data_AF-A0A5C6E8X3-F1
#
_entry.id   AF-A0A5C6E8X3-F1
#
_cell.length_a   1.000
_cell.length_b   1.000
_cell.length_c   1.000
_cell.angle_alpha   90.00
_cell.angle_beta   90.00
_cell.angle_gamma   90.00
#
_symmetry.space_group_name_H-M   'P 1'
#
loop_
_entity.id
_entity.type
_entity.pdbx_description
1 polymer ?
#
loop_
_entity_poly.entity_id
_entity_poly.type
_entity_poly.pdbx_seq_one_letter_code
_entity_poly.pdbx_strand_id
1 'polypeptide(L)'
;MSSDPKRSFAGVNHACKADVIRSLRLYDEQLGLRGDDTIAGNDDDLYRKALTAGFRVHYRPAAYVNHLIAEHRLVKAPHLKIARVVGKYQAPRFRGSVRDPKYWFGSPRYLYRQMLLSLAQCICYRVAGKPTASFASHLRFERYFAIIKANFPSFLHRR
;
A
#
# COMPACT_ATOMS: atom_id res chain seq x y z
N MET A 1 4.65 -8.64 19.55
CA MET A 1 5.35 -9.61 18.68
C MET A 1 4.34 -10.06 17.63
N SER A 2 4.68 -10.06 16.35
CA SER A 2 3.74 -10.49 15.30
C SER A 2 4.26 -11.77 14.67
N SER A 3 3.37 -12.75 14.49
CA SER A 3 3.66 -14.08 13.95
C SER A 3 2.89 -14.39 12.66
N ASP A 4 1.97 -13.52 12.25
CA ASP A 4 1.14 -13.74 11.05
C ASP A 4 1.84 -13.20 9.80
N PRO A 5 2.30 -14.07 8.86
CA PRO A 5 2.95 -13.65 7.62
C PRO A 5 1.99 -13.00 6.62
N LYS A 6 0.67 -13.06 6.85
CA LYS A 6 -0.35 -12.42 6.00
C LYS A 6 -0.62 -10.98 6.40
N ARG A 7 -0.13 -10.54 7.56
CA ARG A 7 -0.29 -9.16 8.03
C ARG A 7 0.68 -8.26 7.27
N SER A 8 0.17 -7.14 6.75
CA SER A 8 1.04 -6.12 6.15
C SER A 8 1.87 -5.41 7.22
N PHE A 9 3.13 -5.16 6.90
CA PHE A 9 4.09 -4.40 7.67
C PHE A 9 4.59 -3.23 6.83
N ALA A 10 4.52 -2.05 7.41
CA ALA A 10 5.19 -0.86 6.89
C ALA A 10 6.29 -0.51 7.87
N GLY A 11 7.55 -0.54 7.42
CA GLY A 11 8.69 -0.51 8.31
C GLY A 11 9.89 0.15 7.66
N VAL A 12 9.74 1.45 7.36
CA VAL A 12 10.85 2.33 6.93
C VAL A 12 11.99 2.45 7.94
N ASN A 13 11.82 1.87 9.15
CA ASN A 13 12.83 1.81 10.19
C ASN A 13 12.85 0.41 10.82
N HIS A 14 13.86 -0.39 10.47
CA HIS A 14 14.07 -1.70 11.07
C HIS A 14 15.56 -2.03 11.13
N ALA A 15 15.90 -2.99 11.97
CA ALA A 15 17.23 -3.58 12.06
C ALA A 15 17.10 -5.11 12.05
N CYS A 16 18.08 -5.78 11.45
CA CYS A 16 18.18 -7.22 11.44
C CYS A 16 19.65 -7.62 11.53
N LYS A 17 19.91 -8.86 11.96
CA LYS A 17 21.27 -9.40 11.94
C LYS A 17 21.70 -9.64 10.48
N ALA A 18 22.97 -9.39 10.17
CA ALA A 18 23.49 -9.46 8.81
C ALA A 18 23.46 -10.89 8.21
N ASP A 19 23.69 -11.91 9.05
CA ASP A 19 23.54 -13.32 8.69
C ASP A 19 22.08 -13.68 8.36
N VAL A 20 21.13 -13.17 9.13
CA VAL A 20 19.69 -13.39 8.91
C VAL A 20 19.21 -12.80 7.59
N ILE A 21 19.55 -11.54 7.27
CA ILE A 21 19.09 -10.95 5.99
C ILE A 21 19.68 -11.66 4.77
N ARG A 22 20.92 -12.14 4.87
CA ARG A 22 21.56 -12.95 3.83
C ARG A 22 20.86 -14.31 3.67
N SER A 23 20.51 -14.98 4.77
CA SER A 23 19.76 -16.25 4.70
C SER A 23 18.35 -16.08 4.10
N LEU A 24 17.76 -14.88 4.20
CA LEU A 24 16.48 -14.54 3.59
C LEU A 24 16.59 -14.13 2.10
N ARG A 25 17.78 -14.25 1.50
CA ARG A 25 18.09 -13.86 0.11
C ARG A 25 17.90 -12.37 -0.17
N LEU A 26 18.13 -11.51 0.83
CA LEU A 26 18.07 -10.05 0.70
C LEU A 26 16.70 -9.54 0.20
N TYR A 27 16.66 -8.28 -0.21
CA TYR A 27 15.51 -7.64 -0.83
C TYR A 27 15.30 -8.14 -2.26
N ASP A 28 14.05 -8.17 -2.69
CA ASP A 28 13.71 -8.38 -4.09
C ASP A 28 14.00 -7.09 -4.88
N GLU A 29 14.97 -7.15 -5.79
CA GLU A 29 15.37 -6.01 -6.63
C GLU A 29 14.27 -5.58 -7.62
N GLN A 30 13.24 -6.40 -7.81
CA GLN A 30 12.05 -6.02 -8.59
C GLN A 30 11.07 -5.13 -7.81
N LEU A 31 11.28 -4.95 -6.51
CA LEU A 31 10.46 -4.12 -5.63
C LEU A 31 11.24 -2.88 -5.17
N GLY A 32 10.51 -1.82 -4.80
CA GLY A 32 11.10 -0.56 -4.34
C GLY A 32 11.32 0.45 -5.45
N LEU A 33 12.36 1.28 -5.28
CA LEU A 33 12.74 2.32 -6.23
C LEU A 33 13.53 1.69 -7.38
N ARG A 34 13.06 1.88 -8.62
CA ARG A 34 13.71 1.37 -9.84
C ARG A 34 13.78 2.50 -10.87
N GLY A 35 14.87 3.26 -10.86
CA GLY A 35 14.95 4.50 -11.63
C GLY A 35 13.82 5.46 -11.26
N ASP A 36 13.01 5.84 -12.25
CA ASP A 36 11.85 6.74 -12.07
C ASP A 36 10.56 6.03 -11.60
N ASP A 37 10.59 4.70 -11.60
CA ASP A 37 9.49 3.86 -11.13
C ASP A 37 9.62 3.53 -9.65
N THR A 38 8.47 3.36 -9.00
CA THR A 38 8.41 2.88 -7.63
C THR A 38 7.36 1.79 -7.53
N ILE A 39 7.77 0.62 -7.06
CA ILE A 39 6.91 -0.51 -6.77
C ILE A 39 6.88 -0.68 -5.25
N ALA A 40 5.70 -0.65 -4.65
CA ALA A 40 5.57 -0.86 -3.21
C ALA A 40 5.79 -2.34 -2.85
N GLY A 41 6.13 -2.62 -1.58
CA GLY A 41 6.09 -3.98 -1.04
C GLY A 41 7.39 -4.57 -0.52
N ASN A 42 8.50 -3.86 -0.59
CA ASN A 42 9.80 -4.36 -0.10
C ASN A 42 9.75 -4.81 1.36
N ASP A 43 9.19 -3.96 2.23
CA ASP A 43 9.05 -4.28 3.65
C ASP A 43 8.19 -5.54 3.85
N ASP A 44 7.00 -5.54 3.25
CA ASP A 44 6.06 -6.67 3.32
C ASP A 44 6.71 -7.98 2.87
N ASP A 45 7.49 -7.95 1.78
CA ASP A 45 8.19 -9.12 1.27
C ASP A 45 9.24 -9.63 2.26
N LEU A 46 10.09 -8.74 2.79
CA LEU A 46 11.12 -9.10 3.77
C LEU A 46 10.50 -9.67 5.06
N TYR A 47 9.46 -9.02 5.60
CA TYR A 47 8.80 -9.49 6.82
C TYR A 47 8.12 -10.84 6.60
N ARG A 48 7.47 -11.04 5.44
CA ARG A 48 6.87 -12.32 5.07
C ARG A 48 7.91 -13.42 4.95
N LYS A 49 9.07 -13.16 4.31
CA LYS A 49 10.20 -14.09 4.23
C LYS A 49 10.71 -14.45 5.63
N ALA A 50 10.92 -13.45 6.49
CA ALA A 50 11.39 -13.65 7.85
C ALA A 50 10.45 -14.53 8.68
N LEU A 51 9.14 -14.22 8.67
CA LEU A 51 8.13 -14.99 9.41
C LEU A 51 7.98 -16.42 8.87
N THR A 52 8.01 -16.58 7.54
CA THR A 52 7.96 -17.91 6.90
C THR A 52 9.16 -18.77 7.27
N ALA A 53 10.35 -18.17 7.44
CA ALA A 53 11.56 -18.88 7.85
C ALA A 53 11.66 -19.11 9.38
N GLY A 54 10.60 -18.81 10.14
CA GLY A 54 10.55 -19.04 11.59
C GLY A 54 11.22 -17.95 12.45
N PHE A 55 11.67 -16.84 11.84
CA PHE A 55 12.19 -15.71 12.61
C PHE A 55 11.07 -14.93 13.30
N ARG A 56 11.44 -14.23 14.38
CA ARG A 56 10.51 -13.40 15.15
C ARG A 56 10.69 -11.93 14.82
N VAL A 57 9.57 -11.23 14.62
CA VAL A 57 9.54 -9.79 14.41
C VAL A 57 9.11 -9.09 15.70
N HIS A 58 9.97 -8.22 16.22
CA HIS A 58 9.76 -7.46 17.45
C HIS A 58 9.54 -5.98 17.14
N TYR A 59 8.43 -5.44 17.62
CA TYR A 59 8.19 -4.00 17.60
C TYR A 59 8.87 -3.36 18.82
N ARG A 60 9.74 -2.38 18.58
CA ARG A 60 10.45 -1.63 19.63
C ARG A 60 10.04 -0.15 19.56
N PRO A 61 9.15 0.34 20.44
CA PRO A 61 8.65 1.72 20.36
C PRO A 61 9.75 2.77 20.60
N ALA A 62 10.80 2.43 21.35
CA ALA A 62 11.95 3.29 21.58
C ALA A 62 12.87 3.42 20.34
N ALA A 63 12.72 2.56 19.32
CA ALA A 63 13.46 2.68 18.07
C ALA A 63 12.72 3.61 17.11
N TYR A 64 12.69 4.90 17.43
CA TYR A 64 12.11 5.92 16.56
C TYR A 64 13.19 6.55 15.68
N VAL A 65 12.78 7.02 14.50
CA VAL A 65 13.61 7.82 13.61
C VAL A 65 12.86 9.08 13.25
N ASN A 66 13.60 10.17 13.09
CA ASN A 66 13.05 11.43 12.58
C ASN A 66 13.21 11.42 11.05
N HIS A 67 12.10 11.45 10.34
CA HIS A 67 12.12 11.56 8.88
C HIS A 67 12.29 13.02 8.47
N LEU A 68 13.40 13.33 7.81
CA LEU A 68 13.54 14.58 7.07
C LEU A 68 12.75 14.46 5.77
N ILE A 69 11.70 15.27 5.64
CA ILE A 69 10.89 15.35 4.42
C ILE A 69 11.45 16.49 3.59
N ALA A 70 12.09 16.15 2.46
CA ALA A 70 12.60 17.14 1.53
C ALA A 70 11.46 18.04 1.01
N GLU A 71 11.76 19.32 0.77
CA GLU A 71 10.76 20.33 0.39
C GLU A 71 9.97 19.96 -0.85
N HIS A 72 10.62 19.40 -1.88
CA HIS A 72 9.95 18.93 -3.10
C HIS A 72 8.93 17.81 -2.85
N ARG A 73 8.95 17.16 -1.68
CA ARG A 73 7.96 16.15 -1.26
C ARG A 73 6.77 16.75 -0.51
N LEU A 74 6.81 18.04 -0.16
CA LEU A 74 5.72 18.74 0.53
C LEU A 74 4.62 19.21 -0.44
N VAL A 75 4.78 18.98 -1.74
CA VAL A 75 3.77 19.28 -2.75
C VAL A 75 2.84 18.08 -2.98
N LYS A 76 1.63 18.35 -3.49
CA LYS A 76 0.57 17.32 -3.62
C LYS A 76 0.89 16.18 -4.61
N ALA A 77 1.64 16.48 -5.68
CA ALA A 77 1.84 15.56 -6.79
C ALA A 77 2.53 14.23 -6.40
N PRO A 78 3.65 14.22 -5.65
CA PRO A 78 4.25 13.00 -5.13
C PRO A 78 3.29 12.11 -4.33
N HIS A 79 2.45 12.71 -3.47
CA HIS A 79 1.49 11.95 -2.67
C HIS A 79 0.41 11.27 -3.52
N LEU A 80 -0.07 11.93 -4.58
CA LEU A 80 -1.00 11.34 -5.54
C LEU A 80 -0.34 10.17 -6.30
N LYS A 81 0.92 10.31 -6.73
CA LYS A 81 1.70 9.23 -7.36
C LYS A 81 1.79 8.02 -6.40
N ILE A 82 2.17 8.26 -5.15
CA ILE A 82 2.27 7.21 -4.12
C ILE A 82 0.93 6.52 -3.88
N ALA A 83 -0.18 7.26 -3.76
CA ALA A 83 -1.51 6.68 -3.54
C ALA A 83 -1.90 5.70 -4.66
N ARG A 84 -1.58 6.03 -5.92
CA ARG A 84 -1.81 5.15 -7.08
C ARG A 84 -0.90 3.93 -7.05
N VAL A 85 0.38 4.09 -6.75
CA VAL A 85 1.35 2.98 -6.62
C VAL A 85 0.91 2.00 -5.56
N VAL A 86 0.56 2.49 -4.36
CA VAL A 86 0.05 1.66 -3.27
C VAL A 86 -1.24 0.95 -3.68
N GLY A 87 -2.15 1.64 -4.36
CA GLY A 87 -3.38 1.02 -4.86
C GLY A 87 -3.12 -0.13 -5.82
N LYS A 88 -2.22 0.04 -6.81
CA LYS A 88 -1.81 -1.04 -7.73
C LYS A 88 -1.22 -2.23 -6.97
N TYR A 89 -0.35 -1.97 -6.00
CA TYR A 89 0.26 -3.01 -5.19
C TYR A 89 -0.75 -3.79 -4.33
N GLN A 90 -1.76 -3.11 -3.81
CA GLN A 90 -2.81 -3.74 -3.01
C GLN A 90 -3.80 -4.56 -3.84
N ALA A 91 -3.91 -4.32 -5.16
CA ALA A 91 -4.96 -4.90 -5.99
C ALA A 91 -4.99 -6.46 -5.99
N PRO A 92 -3.85 -7.18 -6.10
CA PRO A 92 -3.84 -8.64 -6.01
C PRO A 92 -4.28 -9.16 -4.64
N ARG A 93 -3.95 -8.43 -3.55
CA ARG A 93 -4.30 -8.83 -2.18
C ARG A 93 -5.80 -8.84 -1.94
N PHE A 94 -6.54 -7.91 -2.55
CA PHE A 94 -7.99 -7.84 -2.41
C PHE A 94 -8.75 -8.95 -3.13
N ARG A 95 -8.11 -9.74 -4.00
CA ARG A 95 -8.77 -10.88 -4.68
C ARG A 95 -8.85 -12.15 -3.84
N GLY A 96 -8.03 -12.28 -2.80
CA GLY A 96 -7.93 -13.52 -2.00
C GLY A 96 -8.05 -13.33 -0.49
N SER A 97 -8.16 -12.09 -0.01
CA SER A 97 -8.14 -11.79 1.44
C SER A 97 -9.51 -11.62 2.09
N VAL A 98 -10.57 -11.39 1.31
CA VAL A 98 -11.92 -11.19 1.86
C VAL A 98 -12.70 -12.49 1.67
N ARG A 99 -13.35 -12.96 2.75
CA ARG A 99 -14.24 -14.12 2.71
C ARG A 99 -15.51 -13.74 1.96
N ASP A 100 -15.70 -14.32 0.79
CA ASP A 100 -16.88 -14.21 -0.08
C ASP A 100 -17.38 -12.76 -0.40
N PRO A 101 -16.55 -11.85 -0.92
CA PRO A 101 -17.04 -10.57 -1.38
C PRO A 101 -17.78 -10.72 -2.71
N LYS A 102 -18.92 -10.05 -2.86
CA LYS A 102 -19.54 -9.85 -4.18
C LYS A 102 -18.60 -9.00 -5.05
N TYR A 103 -18.19 -9.51 -6.21
CA TYR A 103 -17.29 -8.83 -7.13
C TYR A 103 -18.05 -8.12 -8.25
N TRP A 104 -17.57 -6.94 -8.64
CA TRP A 104 -17.93 -6.25 -9.89
C TRP A 104 -16.63 -6.00 -10.67
N PHE A 105 -16.62 -6.35 -11.96
CA PHE A 105 -15.49 -6.18 -12.88
C PHE A 105 -14.10 -6.52 -12.27
N GLY A 106 -14.01 -7.67 -11.59
CA GLY A 106 -12.76 -8.16 -11.00
C GLY A 106 -12.34 -7.55 -9.65
N SER A 107 -13.13 -6.62 -9.10
CA SER A 107 -12.88 -6.02 -7.77
C SER A 107 -14.06 -6.21 -6.81
N PRO A 108 -13.83 -6.34 -5.49
CA PRO A 108 -14.92 -6.35 -4.51
C PRO A 108 -15.83 -5.12 -4.63
N ARG A 109 -17.15 -5.32 -4.66
CA ARG A 109 -18.15 -4.24 -4.87
C ARG A 109 -18.01 -3.08 -3.89
N TYR A 110 -17.57 -3.36 -2.66
CA TYR A 110 -17.44 -2.33 -1.64
C TYR A 110 -16.34 -1.32 -1.99
N LEU A 111 -15.35 -1.68 -2.80
CA LEU A 111 -14.31 -0.75 -3.26
C LEU A 111 -14.88 0.34 -4.16
N TYR A 112 -15.87 0.03 -4.99
CA TYR A 112 -16.59 1.04 -5.78
C TYR A 112 -17.33 2.02 -4.88
N ARG A 113 -18.04 1.50 -3.86
CA ARG A 113 -18.68 2.35 -2.84
C ARG A 113 -17.66 3.25 -2.14
N GLN A 114 -16.53 2.70 -1.72
CA GLN A 114 -15.48 3.46 -1.04
C GLN A 114 -14.84 4.53 -1.95
N MET A 115 -14.65 4.23 -3.24
CA MET A 115 -14.18 5.18 -4.25
C MET A 115 -15.17 6.34 -4.40
N LEU A 116 -16.46 6.05 -4.60
CA LEU A 116 -17.51 7.06 -4.77
C LEU A 116 -17.70 7.91 -3.50
N LEU A 117 -17.69 7.29 -2.32
CA LEU A 117 -17.75 8.01 -1.05
C LEU A 117 -16.54 8.95 -0.88
N SER A 118 -15.34 8.51 -1.27
CA SER A 118 -14.13 9.34 -1.19
C SER A 118 -14.20 10.53 -2.16
N LEU A 119 -14.80 10.34 -3.34
CA LEU A 119 -15.06 11.42 -4.29
C LEU A 119 -16.09 12.42 -3.74
N ALA A 120 -17.21 11.94 -3.23
CA ALA A 120 -18.24 12.78 -2.62
C ALA A 120 -17.66 13.60 -1.45
N GLN A 121 -16.91 12.95 -0.55
CA GLN A 121 -16.20 13.63 0.54
C GLN A 121 -15.22 14.69 0.04
N CYS A 122 -14.47 14.40 -1.03
CA CYS A 122 -13.54 15.35 -1.64
C CYS A 122 -14.27 16.64 -2.09
N ILE A 123 -15.43 16.48 -2.73
CA ILE A 123 -16.28 17.59 -3.20
C ILE A 123 -16.89 18.33 -2.01
N CYS A 124 -17.52 17.63 -1.07
CA CYS A 124 -18.13 18.25 0.12
C CYS A 124 -17.11 19.05 0.93
N TYR A 125 -15.91 18.51 1.18
CA TYR A 125 -14.87 19.23 1.91
C TYR A 125 -14.28 20.39 1.11
N ARG A 126 -14.29 20.34 -0.21
CA ARG A 126 -13.87 21.47 -1.05
C ARG A 126 -14.87 22.62 -0.94
N VAL A 127 -16.16 22.32 -1.08
CA VAL A 127 -17.24 23.32 -0.91
C VAL A 127 -17.24 23.90 0.50
N ALA A 128 -16.99 23.07 1.52
CA ALA A 128 -16.92 23.52 2.90
C ALA A 128 -15.60 24.22 3.30
N GLY A 129 -14.70 24.53 2.36
CA GLY A 129 -13.44 25.23 2.65
C GLY A 129 -12.45 24.44 3.51
N LYS A 130 -12.47 23.10 3.45
CA LYS A 130 -11.60 22.19 4.23
C LYS A 130 -10.54 21.53 3.32
N PRO A 131 -9.48 22.25 2.90
CA PRO A 131 -8.53 21.79 1.88
C PRO A 131 -7.78 20.51 2.27
N THR A 132 -7.37 20.37 3.54
CA THR A 132 -6.66 19.18 4.03
C THR A 132 -7.54 17.94 3.99
N ALA A 133 -8.79 18.03 4.45
CA ALA A 133 -9.75 16.93 4.42
C ALA A 133 -10.16 16.56 2.98
N SER A 134 -10.29 17.57 2.10
CA SER A 134 -10.52 17.37 0.66
C SER A 134 -9.36 16.58 0.04
N PHE A 135 -8.12 16.99 0.29
CA PHE A 135 -6.95 16.30 -0.25
C PHE A 135 -6.78 14.87 0.29
N ALA A 136 -7.01 14.66 1.59
CA ALA A 136 -7.00 13.31 2.17
C ALA A 136 -8.04 12.39 1.51
N SER A 137 -9.22 12.93 1.19
CA SER A 137 -10.27 12.19 0.48
C SER A 137 -9.90 11.93 -0.99
N HIS A 138 -9.20 12.86 -1.64
CA HIS A 138 -8.65 12.67 -2.98
C HIS A 138 -7.61 11.55 -3.01
N LEU A 139 -6.68 11.48 -2.04
CA LEU A 139 -5.72 10.38 -1.94
C LEU A 139 -6.40 9.01 -1.79
N ARG A 140 -7.49 8.93 -1.00
CA ARG A 140 -8.29 7.70 -0.88
C ARG A 140 -8.94 7.31 -2.19
N PHE A 141 -9.54 8.28 -2.89
CA PHE A 141 -10.13 8.07 -4.21
C PHE A 141 -9.10 7.49 -5.20
N GLU A 142 -7.93 8.13 -5.33
CA GLU A 142 -6.86 7.70 -6.24
C GLU A 142 -6.38 6.28 -5.95
N ARG A 143 -6.27 5.93 -4.66
CA ARG A 143 -5.91 4.58 -4.22
C ARG A 143 -6.96 3.55 -4.65
N TYR A 144 -8.25 3.79 -4.35
CA TYR A 144 -9.31 2.84 -4.72
C TYR A 144 -9.51 2.72 -6.22
N PHE A 145 -9.42 3.85 -6.93
CA PHE A 145 -9.45 3.87 -8.38
C PHE A 145 -8.30 3.05 -8.98
N ALA A 146 -7.08 3.19 -8.46
CA ALA A 146 -5.93 2.41 -8.90
C ALA A 146 -6.10 0.90 -8.64
N ILE A 147 -6.69 0.50 -7.50
CA ILE A 147 -7.03 -0.91 -7.22
C ILE A 147 -8.00 -1.44 -8.27
N ILE A 148 -9.12 -0.73 -8.49
CA ILE A 148 -10.17 -1.14 -9.42
C ILE A 148 -9.62 -1.24 -10.85
N LYS A 149 -8.87 -0.22 -11.28
CA LYS A 149 -8.25 -0.17 -12.60
C LYS A 149 -7.26 -1.33 -12.81
N ALA A 150 -6.45 -1.67 -11.82
CA ALA A 150 -5.51 -2.78 -11.91
C ALA A 150 -6.19 -4.15 -12.01
N ASN A 151 -7.41 -4.28 -11.47
CA ASN A 151 -8.18 -5.52 -11.51
C ASN A 151 -9.04 -5.70 -12.75
N PHE A 152 -9.35 -4.60 -13.46
CA PHE A 152 -10.23 -4.62 -14.62
C PHE A 152 -9.70 -5.47 -15.81
N PRO A 153 -8.43 -5.38 -16.24
CA PRO A 153 -7.93 -6.16 -17.39
C PRO A 153 -7.99 -7.67 -17.15
N SER A 154 -7.67 -8.12 -15.94
CA SER A 154 -7.73 -9.54 -15.59
C SER A 154 -9.14 -10.11 -15.49
N PHE A 155 -10.17 -9.27 -15.40
CA PHE A 155 -11.56 -9.71 -15.52
C PHE A 155 -11.92 -10.07 -16.96
N LEU A 156 -11.40 -9.32 -17.93
CA LEU A 156 -11.67 -9.55 -19.36
C LEU A 156 -11.02 -10.83 -19.88
N HIS A 157 -9.85 -11.21 -19.35
CA HIS A 157 -9.14 -12.44 -19.75
C HIS A 157 -9.61 -13.73 -19.06
N ARG A 158 -10.66 -13.69 -18.23
CA ARG A 158 -11.21 -14.85 -17.49
C ARG A 158 -12.61 -15.28 -17.95
N ARG A 159 -13.09 -14.74 -19.08
CA ARG A 159 -14.32 -15.18 -19.74
C ARG A 159 -13.99 -16.10 -20.90
#